data_AF-A0A2A5JUG2-F1
#
_entry.id   AF-A0A2A5JUG2-F1
#
_cell.length_a   1.000
_cell.length_b   1.000
_cell.length_c   1.000
_cell.angle_alpha   90.00
_cell.angle_beta   90.00
_cell.angle_gamma   90.00
#
_symmetry.space_group_name_H-M   'P 1'
#
loop_
_entity.id
_entity.type
_entity.pdbx_description
1 polymer ?
#
loop_
_entity_poly.entity_id
_entity_poly.type
_entity_poly.pdbx_seq_one_letter_code
_entity_poly.pdbx_strand_id
1 'polypeptide(L)'
;MSTILRPTITTAGLEAVFNAQKNGFQAKISKIGLGTGNYTPEQGRRQLQQEIHRIMVASGEDKGNAQIHMSVIDDTDHNFWVNEVGFYIESERDGQTEEVLFAVYSSPDRPIAYKSAEVDLLLAFDLVLTGVPADAITIVDNGVNLNILIAPELAKLGAAQINNMTRHLKQKFELMDKGIL
;
A
#
# COMPACT_ATOMS: atom_id res chain seq x y z
N MET A 1 7.32 -10.01 6.10
CA MET A 1 7.31 -9.31 7.40
C MET A 1 6.89 -7.89 7.13
N SER A 2 5.92 -7.34 7.85
CA SER A 2 5.62 -5.90 7.78
C SER A 2 6.60 -5.15 8.67
N THR A 3 7.08 -4.01 8.18
CA THR A 3 7.94 -3.13 8.97
C THR A 3 7.04 -2.16 9.72
N ILE A 4 7.09 -2.19 11.06
CA ILE A 4 6.35 -1.24 11.88
C ILE A 4 7.02 0.12 11.76
N LEU A 5 6.30 1.11 11.23
CA LEU A 5 6.75 2.49 11.17
C LEU A 5 6.06 3.29 12.26
N ARG A 6 6.81 4.19 12.90
CA ARG A 6 6.26 5.15 13.86
C ARG A 6 6.38 6.55 13.26
N PRO A 7 5.48 6.94 12.35
CA PRO A 7 5.54 8.26 11.73
C PRO A 7 5.15 9.35 12.73
N THR A 8 5.71 10.54 12.50
CA THR A 8 5.29 11.76 13.17
C THR A 8 4.04 12.30 12.48
N ILE A 9 2.94 12.41 13.21
CA ILE A 9 1.71 13.05 12.73
C ILE A 9 1.96 14.55 12.60
N THR A 10 1.57 15.16 11.49
CA THR A 10 1.73 16.59 11.26
C THR A 10 0.57 17.37 11.86
N THR A 11 0.81 18.62 12.24
CA THR A 11 -0.26 19.52 12.72
C THR A 11 -1.31 19.76 11.63
N ALA A 12 -0.87 19.96 10.38
CA ALA A 12 -1.77 20.14 9.23
C ALA A 12 -2.63 18.89 8.97
N GLY A 13 -2.05 17.70 9.12
CA GLY A 13 -2.73 16.43 9.03
C GLY A 13 -3.82 16.27 10.07
N LEU A 14 -3.49 16.55 11.33
CA LEU A 14 -4.45 16.50 12.43
C LEU A 14 -5.61 17.48 12.23
N GLU A 15 -5.32 18.71 11.79
CA GLU A 15 -6.33 19.71 11.45
C GLU A 15 -7.26 19.22 10.33
N ALA A 16 -6.71 18.63 9.27
CA ALA A 16 -7.49 18.10 8.16
C ALA A 16 -8.36 16.89 8.59
N VAL A 17 -7.86 16.00 9.46
CA VAL A 17 -8.68 14.94 10.06
C VAL A 17 -9.83 15.51 10.89
N PHE A 18 -9.55 16.50 11.73
CA PHE A 18 -10.57 17.14 12.56
C PHE A 18 -11.63 17.87 11.72
N ASN A 19 -11.21 18.52 10.63
CA ASN A 19 -12.11 19.16 9.69
C ASN A 19 -13.00 18.15 8.96
N ALA A 20 -12.45 17.02 8.53
CA ALA A 20 -13.23 15.93 7.95
C ALA A 20 -14.31 15.44 8.94
N GLN A 21 -13.92 15.19 10.21
CA GLN A 21 -14.85 14.76 11.25
C GLN A 21 -15.96 15.77 11.52
N LYS A 22 -15.62 17.06 11.60
CA LYS A 22 -16.62 18.14 11.73
C LYS A 22 -17.65 18.15 10.61
N ASN A 23 -17.23 17.76 9.41
CA ASN A 23 -18.09 17.66 8.24
C ASN A 23 -18.84 16.31 8.16
N GLY A 24 -18.71 15.44 9.17
CA GLY A 24 -19.34 14.13 9.21
C GLY A 24 -18.66 13.07 8.35
N PHE A 25 -17.43 13.34 7.88
CA PHE A 25 -16.65 12.42 7.06
C PHE A 25 -15.43 11.90 7.83
N GLN A 26 -14.94 10.74 7.44
CA GLN A 26 -13.66 10.22 7.93
C GLN A 26 -12.55 10.67 6.97
N ALA A 27 -11.36 10.98 7.51
CA ALA A 27 -10.23 11.40 6.71
C ALA A 27 -9.73 10.23 5.85
N LYS A 28 -9.51 10.46 4.55
CA LYS A 28 -9.22 9.40 3.59
C LYS A 28 -7.75 9.40 3.22
N ILE A 29 -6.97 8.40 3.65
CA ILE A 29 -5.61 8.22 3.14
C ILE A 29 -5.69 7.51 1.79
N SER A 30 -5.23 8.15 0.72
CA SER A 30 -5.29 7.61 -0.65
C SER A 30 -3.93 7.50 -1.34
N LYS A 31 -2.96 8.33 -0.92
CA LYS A 31 -1.62 8.38 -1.52
C LYS A 31 -0.52 8.33 -0.48
N ILE A 32 0.58 7.70 -0.87
CA ILE A 32 1.83 7.64 -0.13
C ILE A 32 2.92 8.31 -0.98
N GLY A 33 3.61 9.30 -0.43
CA GLY A 33 4.80 9.88 -1.04
C GLY A 33 6.04 9.11 -0.62
N LEU A 34 6.93 8.83 -1.58
CA LEU A 34 8.25 8.28 -1.34
C LEU A 34 9.31 9.33 -1.64
N GLY A 35 10.36 9.36 -0.82
CA GLY A 35 11.44 10.34 -0.98
C GLY A 35 12.80 9.84 -0.50
N THR A 36 13.84 10.61 -0.87
CA THR A 36 15.23 10.35 -0.48
C THR A 36 15.64 11.12 0.78
N GLY A 37 14.78 11.98 1.31
CA GLY A 37 15.06 12.81 2.48
C GLY A 37 15.36 11.97 3.72
N ASN A 38 16.37 12.41 4.44
CA ASN A 38 16.91 11.73 5.61
C ASN A 38 17.05 12.77 6.74
N TYR A 39 16.19 12.68 7.75
CA TYR A 39 16.08 13.64 8.85
C TYR A 39 15.23 13.07 9.99
N THR A 40 15.16 13.79 11.11
CA THR A 40 14.16 13.53 12.17
C THR A 40 12.90 14.35 11.88
N PRO A 41 11.74 13.74 11.59
CA PRO A 41 10.54 14.49 11.22
C PRO A 41 9.95 15.30 12.38
N GLU A 42 9.56 16.54 12.08
CA GLU A 42 8.83 17.42 13.01
C GLU A 42 7.35 17.57 12.63
N GLN A 43 6.52 17.95 13.59
CA GLN A 43 5.07 18.06 13.40
C GLN A 43 4.66 19.20 12.45
N GLY A 44 5.48 20.24 12.30
CA GLY A 44 5.17 21.41 11.46
C GLY A 44 5.25 21.15 9.95
N ARG A 45 5.68 19.95 9.53
CA ARG A 45 5.87 19.65 8.10
C ARG A 45 4.56 19.60 7.35
N ARG A 46 4.59 20.14 6.12
CA ARG A 46 3.48 20.10 5.15
C ARG A 46 3.80 19.28 3.91
N GLN A 47 5.08 18.92 3.74
CA GLN A 47 5.60 18.16 2.61
C GLN A 47 6.86 17.37 3.02
N LEU A 48 7.17 16.34 2.25
CA LEU A 48 8.43 15.61 2.33
C LEU A 48 9.62 16.52 1.95
N GLN A 49 10.84 16.14 2.36
CA GLN A 49 12.02 17.00 2.15
C GLN A 49 12.53 16.90 0.73
N GLN A 50 12.56 15.68 0.22
CA GLN A 50 12.98 15.33 -1.13
C GLN A 50 12.01 14.26 -1.65
N GLU A 51 10.77 14.69 -1.86
CA GLU A 51 9.76 13.86 -2.52
C GLU A 51 10.21 13.53 -3.94
N ILE A 52 10.16 12.25 -4.29
CA ILE A 52 10.38 11.78 -5.67
C ILE A 52 9.03 11.66 -6.37
N HIS A 53 8.11 10.91 -5.77
CA HIS A 53 6.77 10.70 -6.33
C HIS A 53 5.76 10.26 -5.29
N ARG A 54 4.50 10.25 -5.70
CA ARG A 54 3.36 9.72 -4.91
C ARG A 54 2.79 8.50 -5.60
N ILE A 55 2.37 7.54 -4.79
CA ILE A 55 1.82 6.25 -5.19
C ILE A 55 0.47 6.10 -4.52
N MET A 56 -0.50 5.49 -5.20
CA MET A 56 -1.78 5.20 -4.58
C MET A 56 -1.68 4.04 -3.59
N VAL A 57 -2.51 4.07 -2.56
CA VAL A 57 -2.63 2.97 -1.60
C VAL A 57 -3.22 1.75 -2.31
N ALA A 58 -2.56 0.60 -2.18
CA ALA A 58 -2.99 -0.65 -2.80
C ALA A 58 -4.03 -1.37 -1.93
N SER A 59 -3.78 -1.42 -0.61
CA SER A 59 -4.72 -1.93 0.39
C SER A 59 -4.54 -1.23 1.73
N GLY A 60 -5.64 -0.99 2.44
CA GLY A 60 -5.64 -0.55 3.84
C GLY A 60 -6.54 -1.43 4.69
N GLU A 61 -6.03 -1.90 5.82
CA GLU A 61 -6.78 -2.68 6.80
C GLU A 61 -6.64 -2.02 8.18
N ASP A 62 -7.76 -1.59 8.75
CA ASP A 62 -7.79 -1.18 10.16
C ASP A 62 -7.62 -2.42 11.05
N LYS A 63 -6.53 -2.44 11.82
CA LYS A 63 -6.21 -3.53 12.77
C LYS A 63 -6.79 -3.27 14.15
N GLY A 64 -7.51 -2.17 14.36
CA GLY A 64 -7.99 -1.70 15.65
C GLY A 64 -6.86 -1.12 16.50
N ASN A 65 -7.22 -0.60 17.69
CA ASN A 65 -6.26 0.05 18.61
C ASN A 65 -5.43 1.17 17.98
N ALA A 66 -6.03 1.91 17.04
CA ALA A 66 -5.36 3.00 16.32
C ALA A 66 -4.15 2.52 15.49
N GLN A 67 -4.14 1.25 15.06
CA GLN A 67 -3.16 0.69 14.15
C GLN A 67 -3.79 0.40 12.80
N ILE A 68 -3.22 0.96 11.74
CA ILE A 68 -3.65 0.75 10.36
C ILE A 68 -2.55 0.03 9.62
N HIS A 69 -2.86 -1.14 9.07
CA HIS A 69 -1.97 -1.84 8.15
C HIS A 69 -2.21 -1.34 6.74
N MET A 70 -1.17 -0.88 6.04
CA MET A 70 -1.28 -0.37 4.68
C MET A 70 -0.26 -1.04 3.78
N SER A 71 -0.63 -1.31 2.53
CA SER A 71 0.30 -1.74 1.50
C SER A 71 0.27 -0.82 0.28
N VAL A 72 1.43 -0.69 -0.36
CA VAL A 72 1.65 0.08 -1.58
C VAL A 72 2.48 -0.72 -2.56
N ILE A 73 2.27 -0.44 -3.85
CA ILE A 73 2.99 -1.04 -4.96
C ILE A 73 3.59 0.09 -5.77
N ASP A 74 4.92 0.14 -5.84
CA ASP A 74 5.65 1.04 -6.73
C ASP A 74 6.08 0.31 -8.00
N ASP A 75 5.27 0.45 -9.05
CA ASP A 75 5.48 -0.11 -10.39
C ASP A 75 6.21 0.86 -11.33
N THR A 76 6.71 1.99 -10.81
CA THR A 76 7.46 2.96 -11.60
C THR A 76 8.86 2.45 -11.97
N ASP A 77 9.51 3.08 -12.94
CA ASP A 77 10.89 2.79 -13.34
C ASP A 77 11.93 3.60 -12.54
N HIS A 78 11.53 4.22 -11.44
CA HIS A 78 12.44 4.96 -10.58
C HIS A 78 13.51 4.06 -9.96
N ASN A 79 14.64 4.68 -9.62
CA ASN A 79 15.75 4.00 -8.97
C ASN A 79 16.35 4.87 -7.86
N PHE A 80 16.01 4.55 -6.60
CA PHE A 80 16.47 5.31 -5.44
C PHE A 80 16.31 4.54 -4.13
N TRP A 81 17.02 5.01 -3.11
CA TRP A 81 16.83 4.58 -1.73
C TRP A 81 15.69 5.38 -1.10
N VAL A 82 14.67 4.66 -0.63
CA VAL A 82 13.54 5.24 0.10
C VAL A 82 13.99 5.52 1.53
N ASN A 83 14.09 6.78 1.92
CA ASN A 83 14.49 7.22 3.26
C ASN A 83 13.38 7.95 4.01
N GLU A 84 12.40 8.47 3.28
CA GLU A 84 11.19 9.08 3.86
C GLU A 84 9.93 8.58 3.16
N VAL A 85 8.86 8.52 3.95
CA VAL A 85 7.52 8.10 3.54
C VAL A 85 6.52 9.10 4.11
N GLY A 86 5.68 9.66 3.24
CA GLY A 86 4.62 10.59 3.59
C GLY A 86 3.25 9.96 3.36
N PHE A 87 2.35 10.08 4.32
CA PHE A 87 0.97 9.61 4.21
C PHE A 87 0.08 10.80 3.88
N TYR A 88 -0.63 10.78 2.77
CA TYR A 88 -1.46 11.90 2.30
C TYR A 88 -2.94 11.60 2.46
N ILE A 89 -3.66 12.54 3.05
CA ILE A 89 -5.11 12.52 3.13
C ILE A 89 -5.72 13.42 2.06
N GLU A 90 -6.80 12.95 1.47
CA GLU A 90 -7.68 13.76 0.64
C GLU A 90 -8.58 14.59 1.53
N SER A 91 -8.48 15.90 1.39
CA SER A 91 -9.38 16.87 2.01
C SER A 91 -10.07 17.66 0.92
N GLU A 92 -11.39 17.75 0.97
CA GLU A 92 -12.12 18.68 0.11
C GLU A 92 -12.14 20.07 0.77
N ARG A 93 -11.63 21.07 0.06
CA ARG A 93 -11.74 22.48 0.42
C ARG A 93 -12.29 23.22 -0.80
N ASP A 94 -13.39 23.96 -0.60
CA ASP A 94 -14.02 24.78 -1.65
C ASP A 94 -14.36 24.02 -2.95
N GLY A 95 -14.71 22.73 -2.85
CA GLY A 95 -15.04 21.87 -4.00
C GLY A 95 -13.82 21.35 -4.76
N GLN A 96 -12.61 21.54 -4.23
CA GLN A 96 -11.36 20.98 -4.76
C GLN A 96 -10.77 19.97 -3.79
N THR A 97 -10.31 18.84 -4.32
CA THR A 97 -9.57 17.83 -3.55
C THR A 97 -8.13 18.30 -3.38
N GLU A 98 -7.75 18.64 -2.16
CA GLU A 98 -6.38 18.94 -1.76
C GLU A 98 -5.77 17.73 -1.04
N GLU A 99 -4.49 17.46 -1.31
CA GLU A 99 -3.73 16.42 -0.63
C GLU A 99 -2.93 17.04 0.51
N VAL A 100 -3.29 16.67 1.74
CA VAL A 100 -2.63 17.16 2.95
C VAL A 100 -1.70 16.07 3.49
N LEU A 101 -0.44 16.41 3.77
CA LEU A 101 0.49 15.49 4.43
C LEU A 101 0.00 15.21 5.85
N PHE A 102 -0.53 14.01 6.08
CA PHE A 102 -1.07 13.58 7.36
C PHE A 102 0.03 13.17 8.35
N ALA A 103 0.93 12.31 7.90
CA ALA A 103 2.01 11.80 8.73
C ALA A 103 3.27 11.61 7.89
N VAL A 104 4.43 11.67 8.53
CA VAL A 104 5.72 11.50 7.88
C VAL A 104 6.63 10.62 8.71
N TYR A 105 7.25 9.66 8.05
CA TYR A 105 8.33 8.87 8.61
C TYR A 105 9.60 9.15 7.81
N SER A 106 10.70 9.42 8.49
CA SER A 106 12.03 9.45 7.87
C SER A 106 12.99 8.73 8.79
N SER A 107 13.91 7.97 8.20
CA SER A 107 14.91 7.21 8.93
C SER A 107 16.28 7.84 8.67
N PRO A 108 16.91 8.46 9.69
CA PRO A 108 18.19 9.12 9.50
C PRO A 108 19.37 8.15 9.34
N ASP A 109 19.27 6.95 9.93
CA ASP A 109 20.40 6.04 10.03
C ASP A 109 20.40 4.92 8.98
N ARG A 110 19.23 4.60 8.40
CA ARG A 110 19.09 3.46 7.49
C ARG A 110 17.98 3.67 6.46
N PRO A 111 18.20 3.34 5.17
CA PRO A 111 17.13 3.33 4.19
C PRO A 111 16.04 2.32 4.56
N ILE A 112 14.80 2.71 4.30
CA ILE A 112 13.60 1.92 4.52
C ILE A 112 13.55 0.78 3.50
N ALA A 113 13.80 1.13 2.24
CA ALA A 113 13.79 0.20 1.11
C ALA A 113 14.63 0.73 -0.05
N TYR A 114 14.88 -0.13 -1.03
CA TYR A 114 15.47 0.26 -2.30
C TYR A 114 14.46 -0.01 -3.41
N LYS A 115 14.16 1.03 -4.19
CA LYS A 115 13.36 0.90 -5.42
C LYS A 115 14.32 0.71 -6.59
N SER A 116 14.17 -0.38 -7.33
CA SER A 116 14.88 -0.64 -8.58
C SER A 116 13.97 -0.35 -9.77
N ALA A 117 14.55 0.10 -10.88
CA ALA A 117 13.83 0.37 -12.12
C ALA A 117 13.21 -0.90 -12.73
N GLU A 118 13.79 -2.07 -12.46
CA GLU A 118 13.41 -3.34 -13.10
C GLU A 118 12.43 -4.18 -12.27
N VAL A 119 12.19 -3.81 -11.00
CA VAL A 119 11.42 -4.64 -10.06
C VAL A 119 10.42 -3.77 -9.30
N ASP A 120 9.17 -4.22 -9.27
CA ASP A 120 8.11 -3.59 -8.48
C ASP A 120 8.45 -3.67 -6.99
N LEU A 121 8.33 -2.54 -6.30
CA LEU A 121 8.58 -2.48 -4.87
C LEU A 121 7.25 -2.59 -4.12
N LEU A 122 7.08 -3.70 -3.40
CA LEU A 122 5.97 -3.92 -2.48
C LEU A 122 6.37 -3.50 -1.08
N LEU A 123 5.67 -2.51 -0.51
CA LEU A 123 5.88 -2.09 0.88
C LEU A 123 4.58 -2.23 1.66
N ALA A 124 4.71 -2.74 2.89
CA ALA A 124 3.62 -2.81 3.84
C ALA A 124 4.06 -2.19 5.17
N PHE A 125 3.26 -1.25 5.66
CA PHE A 125 3.55 -0.46 6.85
C PHE A 125 2.41 -0.60 7.86
N ASP A 126 2.78 -0.69 9.13
CA ASP A 126 1.85 -0.50 10.23
C ASP A 126 1.94 0.94 10.72
N LEU A 127 0.89 1.71 10.49
CA LEU A 127 0.72 3.08 10.97
C LEU A 127 0.08 3.04 12.36
N VAL A 128 0.86 3.38 13.39
CA VAL A 128 0.32 3.52 14.75
C VAL A 128 0.01 4.99 15.01
N LEU A 129 -1.28 5.29 15.14
CA LEU A 129 -1.82 6.62 15.37
C LEU A 129 -1.84 6.93 16.86
N THR A 130 -0.83 7.65 17.35
CA THR A 130 -0.84 8.17 18.73
C THR A 130 -1.46 9.56 18.76
N GLY A 131 -2.59 9.72 19.44
CA GLY A 131 -3.23 11.03 19.66
C GLY A 131 -4.40 11.37 18.73
N VAL A 132 -4.89 10.41 17.93
CA VAL A 132 -6.10 10.54 17.10
C VAL A 132 -7.08 9.42 17.46
N PRO A 133 -8.41 9.68 17.58
CA PRO A 133 -9.40 8.62 17.77
C PRO A 133 -9.37 7.63 16.59
N ALA A 134 -9.49 6.33 16.86
CA ALA A 134 -9.44 5.29 15.81
C ALA A 134 -10.49 5.50 14.70
N ASP A 135 -11.68 5.99 15.06
CA ASP A 135 -12.82 6.20 14.15
C ASP A 135 -12.66 7.41 13.22
N ALA A 136 -11.54 8.12 13.28
CA ALA A 136 -11.32 9.37 12.55
C ALA A 136 -10.83 9.18 11.11
N ILE A 137 -10.31 8.00 10.77
CA ILE A 137 -9.56 7.76 9.53
C ILE A 137 -10.15 6.56 8.79
N THR A 138 -10.48 6.77 7.51
CA THR A 138 -10.80 5.73 6.53
C THR A 138 -9.62 5.60 5.55
N ILE A 139 -9.34 4.40 5.06
CA ILE A 139 -8.41 4.21 3.94
C ILE A 139 -9.22 4.07 2.65
N VAL A 140 -8.84 4.84 1.63
CA VAL A 140 -9.35 4.62 0.26
C VAL A 140 -8.26 3.89 -0.48
N ASP A 141 -8.43 2.58 -0.61
CA ASP A 141 -7.54 1.74 -1.39
C ASP A 141 -8.10 1.51 -2.81
N ASN A 142 -7.23 1.08 -3.72
CA ASN A 142 -7.65 0.67 -5.07
C ASN A 142 -8.34 -0.71 -5.10
N GLY A 143 -8.66 -1.30 -3.94
CA GLY A 143 -9.24 -2.64 -3.84
C GLY A 143 -8.29 -3.79 -4.25
N VAL A 144 -6.98 -3.55 -4.37
CA VAL A 144 -6.00 -4.57 -4.76
C VAL A 144 -5.67 -5.43 -3.55
N ASN A 145 -6.50 -6.44 -3.33
CA ASN A 145 -6.20 -7.50 -2.38
C ASN A 145 -5.02 -8.33 -2.92
N LEU A 146 -3.97 -8.55 -2.12
CA LEU A 146 -2.79 -9.36 -2.50
C LEU A 146 -3.16 -10.75 -3.03
N ASN A 147 -4.32 -11.28 -2.62
CA ASN A 147 -4.89 -12.53 -3.12
C ASN A 147 -5.21 -12.49 -4.64
N ILE A 148 -5.46 -11.31 -5.20
CA ILE A 148 -5.78 -11.09 -6.62
C ILE A 148 -4.52 -11.11 -7.50
N LEU A 149 -3.35 -10.72 -6.98
CA LEU A 149 -2.08 -10.85 -7.71
C LEU A 149 -1.66 -12.31 -7.90
N ILE A 150 -2.07 -13.19 -6.97
CA ILE A 150 -1.77 -14.62 -7.00
C ILE A 150 -2.81 -15.39 -7.84
N ALA A 151 -4.03 -14.84 -8.03
CA ALA A 151 -5.12 -15.50 -8.73
C ALA A 151 -4.81 -15.85 -10.20
N PRO A 152 -4.14 -15.02 -11.02
CA PRO A 152 -3.71 -15.40 -12.37
C PRO A 152 -2.74 -16.59 -12.37
N GLU A 153 -1.83 -16.64 -11.40
CA GLU A 153 -0.86 -17.73 -11.28
C GLU A 153 -1.51 -19.03 -10.78
N LEU A 154 -2.45 -18.94 -9.84
CA LEU A 154 -3.28 -20.10 -9.43
C LEU A 154 -4.19 -20.60 -10.55
N ALA A 155 -4.74 -19.70 -11.36
CA ALA A 155 -5.53 -20.07 -12.53
C ALA A 155 -4.67 -20.78 -13.60
N LYS A 156 -3.43 -20.33 -13.83
CA LYS A 156 -2.46 -21.00 -14.70
C LYS A 156 -2.10 -22.40 -14.18
N LEU A 157 -1.85 -22.55 -12.87
CA LEU A 157 -1.58 -23.84 -12.24
C LEU A 157 -2.78 -24.78 -12.33
N GLY A 158 -3.98 -24.30 -12.06
CA GLY A 158 -5.23 -25.05 -12.20
C GLY A 158 -5.45 -25.51 -13.64
N ALA A 159 -5.25 -24.64 -14.62
CA ALA A 159 -5.34 -24.99 -16.04
C ALA A 159 -4.29 -26.04 -16.45
N ALA A 160 -3.06 -25.93 -15.95
CA ALA A 160 -2.01 -26.92 -16.21
C ALA A 160 -2.38 -28.30 -15.62
N GLN A 161 -2.95 -28.34 -14.41
CA GLN A 161 -3.40 -29.56 -13.75
C GLN A 161 -4.58 -30.20 -14.50
N ILE A 162 -5.58 -29.42 -14.91
CA ILE A 162 -6.71 -29.88 -15.73
C ILE A 162 -6.21 -30.43 -17.07
N ASN A 163 -5.26 -29.76 -17.71
CA ASN A 163 -4.67 -30.21 -18.97
C ASN A 163 -3.89 -31.53 -18.79
N ASN A 164 -3.17 -31.71 -17.68
CA ASN A 164 -2.51 -32.97 -17.35
C ASN A 164 -3.52 -34.10 -17.14
N MET A 165 -4.58 -33.87 -16.36
CA MET A 165 -5.63 -34.88 -16.16
C MET A 165 -6.36 -35.22 -17.47
N THR A 166 -6.62 -34.22 -18.31
CA THR A 166 -7.26 -34.43 -19.62
C THR A 166 -6.38 -35.26 -20.55
N ARG A 167 -5.07 -34.97 -20.61
CA ARG A 167 -4.12 -35.80 -21.37
C ARG A 167 -4.05 -37.22 -20.83
N HIS A 168 -4.04 -37.38 -19.52
CA HIS A 168 -4.01 -38.69 -18.88
C HIS A 168 -5.26 -39.51 -19.20
N LEU A 169 -6.45 -38.89 -19.15
CA LEU A 169 -7.71 -39.54 -19.55
C LEU A 169 -7.70 -39.94 -21.03
N LYS A 170 -7.27 -39.04 -21.93
CA LYS A 170 -7.16 -39.36 -23.36
C LYS A 170 -6.22 -40.54 -23.62
N GLN A 171 -5.04 -40.54 -23.01
CA GLN A 171 -4.12 -41.68 -23.11
C GLN A 171 -4.75 -42.96 -22.58
N LYS A 172 -5.48 -42.89 -21.47
CA LYS A 172 -6.19 -44.05 -20.92
C LYS A 172 -7.26 -44.60 -21.88
N PHE A 173 -8.03 -43.72 -22.52
CA PHE A 173 -9.00 -44.12 -23.54
C PHE A 173 -8.31 -44.70 -24.79
N GLU A 174 -7.24 -44.08 -25.28
CA GLU A 174 -6.47 -44.61 -26.42
C GLU A 174 -5.84 -45.98 -26.12
N LEU A 175 -5.37 -46.20 -24.90
CA LEU A 175 -4.83 -47.50 -24.47
C LEU A 175 -5.93 -48.56 -24.37
N MET A 176 -7.13 -48.17 -23.93
CA MET A 176 -8.32 -49.03 -23.87
C MET A 176 -8.81 -49.40 -25.28
N ASP A 177 -8.85 -48.43 -26.20
CA ASP A 177 -9.19 -48.66 -27.62
C ASP A 177 -8.16 -49.57 -28.32
N LYS A 178 -6.88 -49.49 -27.90
CA LYS A 178 -5.80 -50.37 -28.38
C LYS A 178 -5.74 -51.72 -27.67
N GLY A 179 -6.59 -51.98 -26.68
CA GLY A 179 -6.63 -53.23 -25.91
C GLY A 179 -5.38 -53.50 -25.06
N ILE A 180 -4.62 -52.45 -24.73
CA ILE A 180 -3.42 -52.53 -23.87
C ILE A 180 -3.81 -52.43 -22.38
N LEU A 181 -4.99 -51.85 -22.11
CA LEU A 181 -5.66 -51.75 -20.81
C LEU A 181 -7.04 -52.39 -20.87
#